data_AF-A0A454W1X3-F1
#
_entry.id   AF-A0A454W1X3-F1
#
_cell.length_a   1.000
_cell.length_b   1.000
_cell.length_c   1.000
_cell.angle_alpha   90.00
_cell.angle_beta   90.00
_cell.angle_gamma   90.00
#
_symmetry.space_group_name_H-M   'P 1'
#
loop_
_entity.id
_entity.type
_entity.pdbx_description
1 polymer ?
#
loop_
_entity_poly.entity_id
_entity_poly.type
_entity_poly.pdbx_seq_one_letter_code
_entity_poly.pdbx_strand_id
1 'polypeptide(L)'
;MGSEPRTDLARHYDSGGWLARFAGRMLVVCPRCGGRALVIPRPGLSEPRYFSELLFQPRRLACGGCGAVADWKPEMQGAGLVGAVLGGSEDPFFQRPLWLQTRSAGHILWAYNEEHVDELSAYVGARLRERGGARPTMSMFARLPAWMKVSDNRGEVLAGLETLRALAERMAPADRSDAAHGRGDRPRVRRSMYFRGGPYES
;
A
#
# COMPACT_ATOMS: atom_id res chain seq x y z
N MET A 1 8.37 22.80 -42.74
CA MET A 1 6.97 22.67 -42.28
C MET A 1 6.57 21.21 -42.45
N GLY A 2 6.21 20.42 -41.45
CA GLY A 2 5.93 20.72 -40.05
C GLY A 2 6.64 19.73 -39.13
N SER A 3 7.13 20.25 -38.01
CA SER A 3 7.48 19.46 -36.84
C SER A 3 6.16 18.89 -36.33
N GLU A 4 5.93 17.60 -36.50
CA GLU A 4 4.83 16.92 -35.82
C GLU A 4 4.92 17.24 -34.33
N PRO A 5 3.81 17.59 -33.65
CA PRO A 5 3.82 17.70 -32.21
C PRO A 5 4.18 16.33 -31.67
N ARG A 6 5.40 16.20 -31.17
CA ARG A 6 5.89 15.03 -30.46
C ARG A 6 4.89 14.80 -29.33
N THR A 7 3.93 13.89 -29.53
CA THR A 7 2.96 13.53 -28.49
C THR A 7 3.76 13.28 -27.24
N ASP A 8 3.57 14.12 -26.23
CA ASP A 8 4.28 13.99 -24.97
C ASP A 8 3.73 12.71 -24.33
N LEU A 9 4.35 11.59 -24.67
CA LEU A 9 3.99 10.28 -24.18
C LEU A 9 4.17 10.38 -22.67
N ALA A 10 3.07 10.25 -21.91
CA ALA A 10 3.13 10.29 -20.45
C ALA A 10 4.27 9.38 -19.98
N ARG A 11 5.33 10.00 -19.45
CA ARG A 11 6.52 9.33 -18.93
C ARG A 11 6.38 9.18 -17.43
N HIS A 12 6.69 8.00 -16.94
CA HIS A 12 6.84 7.77 -15.50
C HIS A 12 8.30 7.49 -15.19
N TYR A 13 8.80 8.18 -14.15
CA TYR A 13 10.14 7.98 -13.61
C TYR A 13 10.05 7.21 -12.29
N ASP A 14 10.60 5.99 -12.26
CA ASP A 14 10.66 5.19 -11.05
C ASP A 14 11.73 5.74 -10.10
N SER A 15 11.29 6.42 -9.04
CA SER A 15 12.16 6.97 -7.99
C SER A 15 12.78 5.90 -7.07
N GLY A 16 12.50 4.60 -7.30
CA GLY A 16 13.00 3.50 -6.48
C GLY A 16 12.24 3.31 -5.15
N GLY A 17 11.09 3.97 -4.99
CA GLY A 17 10.32 3.96 -3.76
C GLY A 17 9.82 2.56 -3.37
N TRP A 18 9.97 2.20 -2.09
CA TRP A 18 9.38 0.97 -1.56
C TRP A 18 7.89 1.16 -1.27
N LEU A 19 7.15 0.05 -1.34
CA LEU A 19 5.75 -0.03 -0.88
C LEU A 19 5.56 0.48 0.57
N ALA A 20 6.61 0.39 1.41
CA ALA A 20 6.59 0.89 2.78
C ALA A 20 6.32 2.39 2.90
N ARG A 21 6.61 3.18 1.85
CA ARG A 21 6.26 4.61 1.81
C ARG A 21 4.77 4.85 2.05
N PHE A 22 3.92 3.98 1.51
CA PHE A 22 2.47 4.10 1.63
C PHE A 22 1.91 3.47 2.92
N ALA A 23 2.77 2.90 3.77
CA ALA A 23 2.35 2.23 5.00
C ALA A 23 2.08 3.20 6.17
N GLY A 24 2.28 4.51 5.99
CA GLY A 24 2.01 5.52 7.02
C GLY A 24 0.52 5.71 7.30
N ARG A 25 -0.34 5.42 6.32
CA ARG A 25 -1.79 5.47 6.45
C ARG A 25 -2.40 4.37 5.60
N MET A 26 -3.17 3.47 6.19
CA MET A 26 -3.86 2.40 5.46
C MET A 26 -5.36 2.49 5.68
N LEU A 27 -6.13 2.44 4.60
CA LEU A 27 -7.59 2.36 4.62
C LEU A 27 -7.99 0.89 4.73
N VAL A 28 -8.73 0.54 5.77
CA VAL A 28 -9.13 -0.85 6.06
C VAL A 28 -10.62 -0.96 6.36
N VAL A 29 -11.14 -2.18 6.27
CA VAL A 29 -12.51 -2.49 6.71
C VAL A 29 -12.56 -2.58 8.23
N CYS A 30 -13.39 -1.74 8.84
CA CYS A 30 -13.65 -1.76 10.27
C CYS A 30 -14.17 -3.14 10.73
N PRO A 31 -13.57 -3.76 11.77
CA PRO A 31 -14.05 -5.03 12.30
C PRO A 31 -15.44 -4.96 12.95
N ARG A 32 -15.88 -3.76 13.39
CA ARG A 32 -17.14 -3.60 14.12
C ARG A 32 -18.32 -3.30 13.20
N CYS A 33 -18.21 -2.28 12.35
CA CYS A 33 -19.33 -1.84 11.50
C CYS A 33 -19.19 -2.21 10.02
N GLY A 34 -18.02 -2.68 9.57
CA GLY A 34 -17.77 -2.96 8.15
C GLY A 34 -17.55 -1.74 7.26
N GLY A 35 -17.64 -0.52 7.80
CA GLY A 35 -17.29 0.72 7.09
C GLY A 35 -15.78 0.99 7.06
N ARG A 36 -15.37 2.13 6.50
CA ARG A 36 -13.95 2.50 6.41
C ARG A 36 -13.37 2.85 7.78
N ALA A 37 -12.19 2.30 8.04
CA ALA A 37 -11.34 2.66 9.18
C ALA A 37 -9.92 2.98 8.69
N LEU A 38 -9.14 3.59 9.58
CA LEU A 38 -7.76 3.98 9.34
C LEU A 38 -6.83 3.17 10.23
N VAL A 39 -5.71 2.72 9.67
CA VAL A 39 -4.57 2.21 10.42
C VAL A 39 -3.40 3.18 10.21
N ILE A 40 -2.92 3.76 11.31
CA ILE A 40 -1.84 4.77 11.34
C ILE A 40 -0.83 4.44 12.45
N PRO A 41 0.42 4.94 12.39
CA PRO A 41 1.30 4.94 13.56
C PRO A 41 0.58 5.57 14.77
N ARG A 42 0.82 5.04 15.97
CA ARG A 42 0.24 5.64 17.17
C ARG A 42 0.70 7.10 17.30
N PRO A 43 -0.20 8.04 17.64
CA PRO A 43 0.18 9.42 17.91
C PRO A 43 1.26 9.52 19.00
N GLY A 44 2.12 10.53 18.90
CA GLY A 44 3.20 10.79 19.86
C GLY A 44 4.49 10.01 19.61
N LEU A 45 4.60 9.27 18.50
CA LEU A 45 5.86 8.71 18.03
C LEU A 45 6.64 9.74 17.20
N SER A 46 7.96 9.70 17.27
CA SER A 46 8.83 10.49 16.39
C SER A 46 8.61 10.11 14.93
N GLU A 47 8.79 11.08 14.03
CA GLU A 47 8.75 10.81 12.60
C GLU A 47 9.82 9.77 12.21
N PRO A 48 9.46 8.79 11.37
CA PRO A 48 10.41 7.78 10.92
C PRO A 48 11.51 8.42 10.08
N ARG A 49 12.78 8.11 10.36
CA ARG A 49 13.91 8.58 9.54
C ARG A 49 13.95 7.86 8.19
N TYR A 50 13.50 6.62 8.18
CA TYR A 50 13.35 5.79 6.98
C TYR A 50 11.97 5.16 6.90
N PHE A 51 11.41 5.07 5.69
CA PHE A 51 10.10 4.40 5.48
C PHE A 51 10.05 2.95 5.98
N SER A 52 11.20 2.26 6.10
CA SER A 52 11.27 0.91 6.68
C SER A 52 10.90 0.86 8.16
N GLU A 53 11.07 1.95 8.92
CA GLU A 53 10.73 2.01 10.34
C GLU A 53 9.22 1.89 10.58
N LEU A 54 8.40 2.29 9.60
CA LEU A 54 6.95 2.14 9.63
C LEU A 54 6.52 0.68 9.88
N LEU A 55 7.33 -0.31 9.50
CA LEU A 55 7.04 -1.73 9.70
C LEU A 55 7.10 -2.17 11.17
N PHE A 56 7.76 -1.39 12.01
CA PHE A 56 8.04 -1.70 13.41
C PHE A 56 7.38 -0.72 14.38
N GLN A 57 6.74 0.33 13.86
CA GLN A 57 6.04 1.29 14.72
C GLN A 57 4.72 0.71 15.23
N PRO A 58 4.41 0.85 16.53
CA PRO A 58 3.08 0.55 17.05
C PRO A 58 1.99 1.27 16.25
N ARG A 59 0.89 0.58 15.97
CA ARG A 59 -0.21 1.09 15.14
C ARG A 59 -1.48 1.29 15.93
N ARG A 60 -2.33 2.19 15.45
CA ARG A 60 -3.71 2.37 15.91
C ARG A 60 -4.65 2.22 14.74
N LEU A 61 -5.63 1.33 14.89
CA LEU A 61 -6.84 1.29 14.10
C LEU A 61 -7.84 2.25 14.71
N ALA A 62 -8.45 3.12 13.91
CA ALA A 62 -9.54 4.01 14.33
C ALA A 62 -10.63 4.08 13.25
N CYS A 63 -11.89 3.89 13.64
CA CYS A 63 -13.04 4.03 12.76
C CYS A 63 -13.80 5.32 13.05
N GLY A 64 -13.88 6.21 12.06
CA GLY A 64 -14.63 7.46 12.16
C GLY A 64 -16.15 7.27 12.17
N GLY A 65 -16.67 6.13 11.70
CA GLY A 65 -18.11 5.87 11.64
C GLY A 65 -18.72 5.33 12.94
N CYS A 66 -18.05 4.39 13.61
CA CYS A 66 -18.58 3.74 14.82
C CYS A 66 -17.70 3.93 16.08
N GLY A 67 -16.61 4.69 15.99
CA GLY A 67 -15.70 4.96 17.10
C GLY A 67 -14.86 3.75 17.56
N ALA A 68 -14.85 2.64 16.81
CA ALA A 68 -14.00 1.50 17.15
C ALA A 68 -12.52 1.88 17.09
N VAL A 69 -11.76 1.54 18.14
CA VAL A 69 -10.32 1.76 18.24
C VAL A 69 -9.64 0.46 18.67
N ALA A 70 -8.48 0.16 18.08
CA ALA A 70 -7.62 -0.93 18.52
C ALA A 70 -6.14 -0.54 18.35
N ASP A 71 -5.28 -1.02 19.24
CA ASP A 71 -3.84 -0.78 19.17
C ASP A 71 -3.10 -2.08 18.81
N TRP A 72 -2.05 -1.96 18.02
CA TRP A 72 -1.14 -3.04 17.65
C TRP A 72 0.29 -2.67 18.04
N LYS A 73 1.07 -3.66 18.44
CA LYS A 73 2.50 -3.52 18.74
C LYS A 73 3.28 -4.58 17.96
N PRO A 74 4.49 -4.25 17.49
CA PRO A 74 5.38 -5.24 16.89
C PRO A 74 5.71 -6.35 17.89
N GLU A 75 5.80 -7.57 17.38
CA GLU A 75 6.30 -8.71 18.15
C GLU A 75 7.80 -8.55 18.41
N MET A 76 8.25 -8.99 19.58
CA MET A 76 9.67 -9.08 19.92
C MET A 76 10.16 -10.52 19.76
N GLN A 77 11.28 -10.69 19.06
CA GLN A 77 12.02 -11.94 18.98
C GLN A 77 13.45 -11.71 19.48
N GLY A 78 13.72 -12.13 20.72
CA GLY A 78 14.96 -11.78 21.42
C GLY A 78 15.08 -10.25 21.59
N ALA A 79 16.23 -9.70 21.19
CA ALA A 79 16.47 -8.25 21.19
C ALA A 79 15.93 -7.51 19.94
N GLY A 80 15.33 -8.24 18.98
CA GLY A 80 14.83 -7.69 17.72
C GLY A 80 13.31 -7.51 17.71
N LEU A 81 12.84 -6.47 17.03
CA LEU A 81 11.44 -6.33 16.61
C LEU A 81 11.23 -7.06 15.29
N VAL A 82 10.12 -7.80 15.20
CA VAL A 82 9.68 -8.42 13.95
C VAL A 82 8.83 -7.42 13.18
N GLY A 83 9.23 -7.13 11.95
CA GLY A 83 8.58 -6.17 11.08
C GLY A 83 7.35 -6.74 10.40
N ALA A 84 6.34 -5.89 10.22
CA ALA A 84 5.18 -6.19 9.40
C ALA A 84 5.60 -6.55 7.95
N VAL A 85 4.98 -7.60 7.39
CA VAL A 85 5.22 -8.03 6.01
C VAL A 85 4.20 -7.34 5.10
N LEU A 86 4.67 -6.42 4.27
CA LEU A 86 3.82 -5.68 3.33
C LEU A 86 3.44 -6.51 2.10
N GLY A 87 2.32 -6.12 1.50
CA GLY A 87 1.79 -6.67 0.27
C GLY A 87 0.51 -7.47 0.52
N GLY A 88 -0.33 -7.55 -0.50
CA GLY A 88 -1.58 -8.30 -0.44
C GLY A 88 -2.79 -7.43 -0.11
N SER A 89 -3.93 -8.09 -0.08
CA SER A 89 -5.28 -7.53 0.10
C SER A 89 -5.63 -7.21 1.56
N GLU A 90 -4.71 -7.46 2.51
CA GLU A 90 -4.93 -7.25 3.94
C GLU A 90 -3.86 -6.32 4.51
N ASP A 91 -4.25 -5.53 5.51
CA ASP A 91 -3.29 -4.75 6.27
C ASP A 91 -2.39 -5.67 7.11
N PRO A 92 -1.09 -5.38 7.20
CA PRO A 92 -0.13 -6.30 7.79
C PRO A 92 -0.10 -6.26 9.33
N PHE A 93 -0.87 -5.37 9.96
CA PHE A 93 -0.85 -5.15 11.41
C PHE A 93 -2.04 -5.82 12.10
N PHE A 94 -3.25 -5.56 11.59
CA PHE A 94 -4.51 -6.04 12.13
C PHE A 94 -5.15 -7.15 11.27
N GLN A 95 -4.53 -7.51 10.13
CA GLN A 95 -5.03 -8.52 9.20
C GLN A 95 -6.47 -8.23 8.75
N ARG A 96 -6.78 -6.95 8.52
CA ARG A 96 -8.07 -6.49 8.02
C ARG A 96 -7.99 -6.36 6.51
N PRO A 97 -9.06 -6.72 5.78
CA PRO A 97 -9.15 -6.39 4.36
C PRO A 97 -8.93 -4.89 4.15
N LEU A 98 -8.10 -4.53 3.18
CA LEU A 98 -7.97 -3.15 2.73
C LEU A 98 -9.33 -2.64 2.21
N TRP A 99 -9.62 -1.38 2.45
CA TRP A 99 -10.83 -0.73 1.93
C TRP A 99 -10.75 -0.52 0.42
N LEU A 100 -9.57 -0.11 -0.07
CA LEU A 100 -9.32 0.14 -1.48
C LEU A 100 -8.99 -1.16 -2.20
N GLN A 101 -10.02 -1.91 -2.56
CA GLN A 101 -9.88 -3.13 -3.34
C GLN A 101 -11.01 -3.29 -4.35
N THR A 102 -10.68 -3.81 -5.54
CA THR A 102 -11.66 -4.14 -6.57
C THR A 102 -11.19 -5.31 -7.41
N ARG A 103 -12.12 -5.94 -8.13
CA ARG A 103 -11.77 -6.93 -9.16
C ARG A 103 -11.37 -6.19 -10.44
N SER A 104 -10.25 -6.58 -11.02
CA SER A 104 -9.72 -6.00 -12.27
C SER A 104 -8.85 -7.04 -12.97
N ALA A 105 -9.09 -7.27 -14.24
CA ALA A 105 -8.42 -8.23 -15.12
C ALA A 105 -8.39 -9.65 -14.53
N GLY A 106 -9.49 -10.08 -13.90
CA GLY A 106 -9.57 -11.37 -13.21
C GLY A 106 -8.76 -11.48 -11.91
N HIS A 107 -8.16 -10.38 -11.44
CA HIS A 107 -7.35 -10.30 -10.24
C HIS A 107 -7.93 -9.31 -9.22
N ILE A 108 -7.39 -9.30 -8.00
CA ILE A 108 -7.68 -8.27 -7.01
C ILE A 108 -6.66 -7.13 -7.17
N LEU A 109 -7.17 -5.97 -7.56
CA LEU A 109 -6.44 -4.72 -7.52
C LEU A 109 -6.67 -4.07 -6.15
N TRP A 110 -5.59 -3.67 -5.50
CA TRP A 110 -5.67 -3.08 -4.16
C TRP A 110 -4.65 -1.94 -3.99
N ALA A 111 -4.93 -1.05 -3.05
CA ALA A 111 -4.02 0.00 -2.62
C ALA A 111 -4.14 0.21 -1.10
N TYR A 112 -3.13 0.84 -0.50
CA TYR A 112 -3.17 1.15 0.94
C TYR A 112 -3.94 2.45 1.21
N ASN A 113 -3.75 3.43 0.33
CA ASN A 113 -4.32 4.76 0.41
C ASN A 113 -4.34 5.41 -0.99
N GLU A 114 -4.83 6.63 -1.05
CA GLU A 114 -5.00 7.51 -2.19
C GLU A 114 -3.65 7.77 -2.88
N GLU A 115 -2.60 8.09 -2.11
CA GLU A 115 -1.24 8.30 -2.65
C GLU A 115 -0.72 7.06 -3.39
N HIS A 116 -1.01 5.86 -2.86
CA HIS A 116 -0.66 4.61 -3.54
C HIS A 116 -1.47 4.41 -4.83
N VAL A 117 -2.75 4.78 -4.86
CA VAL A 117 -3.58 4.75 -6.08
C VAL A 117 -3.02 5.70 -7.14
N ASP A 118 -2.63 6.90 -6.75
CA ASP A 118 -2.07 7.92 -7.66
C ASP A 118 -0.75 7.45 -8.27
N GLU A 119 0.13 6.89 -7.44
CA GLU A 119 1.42 6.36 -7.89
C GLU A 119 1.25 5.16 -8.85
N LEU A 120 0.31 4.25 -8.56
CA LEU A 120 -0.05 3.16 -9.48
C LEU A 120 -0.64 3.69 -10.79
N SER A 121 -1.51 4.71 -10.72
CA SER A 121 -2.15 5.32 -11.89
C SER A 121 -1.12 5.95 -12.82
N ALA A 122 -0.17 6.71 -12.25
CA ALA A 122 0.91 7.35 -12.99
C ALA A 122 1.78 6.30 -13.72
N TYR A 123 2.14 5.21 -13.06
CA TYR A 123 2.96 4.15 -13.65
C TYR A 123 2.22 3.33 -14.73
N VAL A 124 0.98 2.93 -14.47
CA VAL A 124 0.20 2.12 -15.40
C VAL A 124 -0.17 2.94 -16.65
N GLY A 125 -0.55 4.20 -16.45
CA GLY A 125 -0.89 5.16 -17.50
C GLY A 125 0.29 5.58 -18.37
N ALA A 126 1.52 5.50 -17.85
CA ALA A 126 2.70 5.83 -18.62
C ALA A 126 2.94 4.85 -19.78
N ARG A 127 3.22 5.43 -20.96
CA ARG A 127 3.62 4.67 -22.16
C ARG A 127 5.12 4.38 -22.16
N LEU A 128 5.91 5.26 -21.56
CA LEU A 128 7.34 5.06 -21.34
C LEU A 128 7.64 5.08 -19.84
N ARG A 129 8.30 4.02 -19.36
CA ARG A 129 8.64 3.83 -17.95
C ARG A 129 10.16 3.82 -17.84
N GLU A 130 10.73 4.90 -17.31
CA GLU A 130 12.17 5.03 -17.13
C GLU A 130 12.55 4.56 -15.72
N ARG A 131 13.59 3.73 -15.63
CA ARG A 131 14.03 3.15 -14.36
C ARG A 131 15.18 3.98 -13.81
N GLY A 132 15.00 4.60 -12.64
CA GLY A 132 16.06 5.33 -11.95
C GLY A 132 17.25 4.43 -11.58
N GLY A 133 18.46 5.00 -11.61
CA GLY A 133 19.73 4.28 -11.46
C GLY A 133 20.06 3.72 -10.06
N ALA A 134 19.25 4.01 -9.04
CA ALA A 134 19.53 3.57 -7.67
C ALA A 134 18.60 2.42 -7.23
N ARG A 135 19.18 1.21 -7.17
CA ARG A 135 18.62 -0.01 -6.54
C ARG A 135 17.29 -0.53 -7.14
N PRO A 136 17.29 -0.91 -8.44
CA PRO A 136 16.11 -1.31 -9.20
C PRO A 136 15.29 -2.49 -8.63
N THR A 137 15.88 -3.37 -7.82
CA THR A 137 15.19 -4.55 -7.24
C THR A 137 14.31 -4.19 -6.05
N MET A 138 14.45 -2.97 -5.54
CA MET A 138 13.83 -2.53 -4.30
C MET A 138 12.60 -1.65 -4.50
N SER A 139 12.38 -1.16 -5.72
CA SER A 139 11.17 -0.43 -6.11
C SER A 139 9.91 -1.27 -5.96
N MET A 140 8.80 -0.62 -5.58
CA MET A 140 7.45 -1.18 -5.65
C MET A 140 7.11 -1.67 -7.06
N PHE A 141 7.44 -0.88 -8.08
CA PHE A 141 7.11 -1.16 -9.48
C PHE A 141 7.82 -2.40 -10.03
N ALA A 142 9.07 -2.60 -9.60
CA ALA A 142 9.82 -3.80 -9.92
C ALA A 142 9.12 -5.08 -9.40
N ARG A 143 8.39 -4.98 -8.28
CA ARG A 143 7.69 -6.09 -7.63
C ARG A 143 6.21 -6.20 -7.99
N LEU A 144 5.69 -5.32 -8.86
CA LEU A 144 4.31 -5.43 -9.29
C LEU A 144 4.06 -6.76 -10.02
N PRO A 145 2.86 -7.35 -9.85
CA PRO A 145 2.44 -8.50 -10.63
C PRO A 145 2.55 -8.26 -12.14
N ALA A 146 2.86 -9.32 -12.89
CA ALA A 146 3.00 -9.23 -14.35
C ALA A 146 1.72 -8.70 -15.02
N TRP A 147 0.55 -9.14 -14.56
CA TRP A 147 -0.74 -8.74 -15.12
C TRP A 147 -1.01 -7.23 -15.07
N MET A 148 -0.47 -6.50 -14.09
CA MET A 148 -0.59 -5.03 -14.02
C MET A 148 0.34 -4.31 -15.00
N LYS A 149 1.38 -4.99 -15.50
CA LYS A 149 2.41 -4.41 -16.37
C LYS A 149 2.15 -4.62 -17.84
N VAL A 150 1.43 -5.68 -18.21
CA VAL A 150 1.06 -6.00 -19.60
C VAL A 150 0.14 -4.93 -20.17
N SER A 151 0.35 -4.55 -21.43
CA SER A 151 -0.39 -3.49 -22.13
C SER A 151 -1.88 -3.76 -22.23
N ASP A 152 -2.26 -5.02 -22.41
CA ASP A 152 -3.63 -5.43 -22.73
C ASP A 152 -4.57 -5.19 -21.55
N ASN A 153 -4.04 -5.34 -20.33
CA ASN A 153 -4.78 -5.06 -19.10
C ASN A 153 -4.78 -3.58 -18.71
N ARG A 154 -4.06 -2.70 -19.43
CA ARG A 154 -3.86 -1.29 -19.02
C ARG A 154 -5.19 -0.57 -18.82
N GLY A 155 -6.12 -0.71 -19.75
CA GLY A 155 -7.42 -0.03 -19.68
C GLY A 155 -8.23 -0.48 -18.45
N GLU A 156 -8.28 -1.78 -18.22
CA GLU A 156 -9.02 -2.37 -17.10
C GLU A 156 -8.38 -2.07 -15.74
N VAL A 157 -7.05 -2.06 -15.66
CA VAL A 157 -6.32 -1.66 -14.45
C VAL A 157 -6.57 -0.19 -14.14
N LEU A 158 -6.51 0.71 -15.13
CA LEU A 158 -6.78 2.14 -14.92
C LEU A 158 -8.23 2.39 -14.49
N ALA A 159 -9.21 1.71 -15.08
CA ALA A 159 -10.60 1.78 -14.65
C ALA A 159 -10.77 1.26 -13.20
N GLY A 160 -10.04 0.20 -12.85
CA GLY A 160 -9.97 -0.32 -11.48
C GLY A 160 -9.38 0.72 -10.51
N LEU A 161 -8.29 1.38 -10.87
CA LEU A 161 -7.66 2.42 -10.04
C LEU A 161 -8.57 3.64 -9.85
N GLU A 162 -9.31 4.04 -10.88
CA GLU A 162 -10.32 5.10 -10.75
C GLU A 162 -11.46 4.70 -9.81
N THR A 163 -11.89 3.43 -9.87
CA THR A 163 -12.84 2.88 -8.89
C THR A 163 -12.29 2.97 -7.47
N LEU A 164 -11.00 2.66 -7.26
CA LEU A 164 -10.36 2.81 -5.95
C LEU A 164 -10.31 4.26 -5.50
N ARG A 165 -10.00 5.21 -6.39
CA ARG A 165 -10.01 6.64 -6.09
C ARG A 165 -11.39 7.09 -5.62
N ALA A 166 -12.45 6.70 -6.31
CA ALA A 166 -13.82 6.99 -5.90
C ALA A 166 -14.21 6.31 -4.56
N LEU A 167 -13.71 5.10 -4.28
CA LEU A 167 -13.94 4.39 -3.01
C LEU A 167 -13.25 5.05 -1.81
N ALA A 168 -12.15 5.78 -2.02
CA ALA A 168 -11.42 6.43 -0.92
C ALA A 168 -12.23 7.51 -0.22
N GLU A 169 -13.08 8.22 -0.98
CA GLU A 169 -14.00 9.25 -0.48
C GLU A 169 -15.19 8.65 0.28
N ARG A 170 -15.45 7.35 0.11
CA ARG A 170 -16.56 6.65 0.73
C ARG A 170 -16.18 6.05 2.08
N MET A 171 -17.16 5.92 2.97
CA MET A 171 -16.92 5.49 4.36
C MET A 171 -17.98 4.55 4.91
N ALA A 172 -19.20 4.55 4.34
CA ALA A 172 -20.29 3.77 4.90
C ALA A 172 -20.08 2.28 4.62
N PRO A 173 -20.55 1.37 5.49
CA PRO A 173 -20.44 -0.08 5.25
C PRO A 173 -21.04 -0.53 3.91
N ALA A 174 -22.08 0.14 3.43
CA ALA A 174 -22.73 -0.14 2.15
C ALA A 174 -21.87 0.23 0.94
N ASP A 175 -20.86 1.08 1.11
CA ASP A 175 -19.95 1.48 0.02
C ASP A 175 -18.82 0.47 -0.20
N ARG A 176 -18.69 -0.52 0.69
CA ARG A 176 -17.63 -1.51 0.65
C ARG A 176 -17.73 -2.34 -0.62
N SER A 177 -16.61 -2.44 -1.34
CA SER A 177 -16.48 -3.33 -2.49
C SER A 177 -16.58 -4.81 -2.09
N ASP A 178 -17.23 -5.62 -2.94
CA ASP A 178 -17.31 -7.08 -2.83
C ASP A 178 -15.92 -7.77 -2.83
N ALA A 179 -14.88 -7.07 -3.30
CA ALA A 179 -13.51 -7.54 -3.25
C ALA A 179 -12.93 -7.46 -1.82
N ALA A 180 -13.38 -6.51 -1.00
CA ALA A 180 -12.82 -6.21 0.31
C ALA A 180 -13.31 -7.16 1.41
N HIS A 181 -13.58 -8.43 1.12
CA HIS A 181 -13.92 -9.47 2.10
C HIS A 181 -12.68 -10.31 2.43
N GLY A 182 -12.58 -10.82 3.66
CA GLY A 182 -11.45 -11.63 4.10
C GLY A 182 -11.24 -12.83 3.18
N ARG A 183 -10.19 -12.77 2.37
CA ARG A 183 -9.71 -13.87 1.54
C ARG A 183 -8.26 -14.04 1.90
N GLY A 184 -7.90 -15.22 2.41
CA GLY A 184 -6.57 -15.56 2.91
C GLY A 184 -5.44 -15.56 1.87
N ASP A 185 -5.47 -14.67 0.88
CA ASP A 185 -4.43 -14.42 -0.13
C ASP A 185 -3.25 -13.66 0.52
N ARG A 186 -2.61 -14.30 1.51
CA ARG A 186 -1.52 -13.72 2.29
C ARG A 186 -0.28 -13.46 1.41
N PRO A 187 0.41 -12.33 1.59
CA PRO A 187 1.68 -12.07 0.91
C PRO A 187 2.73 -13.15 1.22
N ARG A 188 3.63 -13.40 0.26
CA ARG A 188 4.77 -14.31 0.45
C ARG A 188 5.66 -13.81 1.60
N VAL A 189 5.98 -14.70 2.53
CA VAL A 189 6.68 -14.38 3.78
C VAL A 189 8.12 -13.96 3.51
N ARG A 190 8.44 -12.68 3.69
CA ARG A 190 9.81 -12.23 3.95
C ARG A 190 9.79 -11.34 5.18
N ARG A 191 9.95 -11.95 6.36
CA ARG A 191 10.06 -11.25 7.63
C ARG A 191 11.36 -10.45 7.67
N SER A 192 11.27 -9.18 8.05
CA SER A 192 12.43 -8.34 8.40
C SER A 192 12.54 -8.26 9.92
N MET A 193 13.76 -8.17 10.43
CA MET A 193 14.02 -7.92 11.85
C MET A 193 14.71 -6.57 12.01
N TYR A 194 14.37 -5.85 13.08
CA TYR A 194 15.01 -4.60 13.48
C TYR A 194 15.48 -4.70 14.93
N PHE A 195 16.79 -4.67 15.15
CA PHE A 195 17.36 -4.64 16.49
C PHE A 195 17.38 -3.21 16.99
N ARG A 196 16.77 -2.96 18.16
CA ARG A 196 16.98 -1.67 18.84
C ARG A 196 18.42 -1.70 19.36
N GLY A 197 19.27 -0.82 18.86
CA GLY A 197 20.62 -0.68 19.38
C GLY A 197 20.59 -0.45 20.89
N GLY A 198 21.14 -1.38 21.67
CA GLY A 198 21.68 -1.09 23.00
C GLY A 198 23.05 -0.42 22.84
N PRO A 199 23.60 0.20 23.91
CA PRO A 199 24.90 0.85 23.80
C PRO A 199 25.93 -0.16 23.34
N TYR A 200 26.73 0.24 22.35
CA TYR A 200 27.97 -0.45 22.03
C TYR A 200 28.92 -0.13 23.18
N GLU A 201 28.87 -0.92 24.25
CA GLU A 201 29.96 -0.93 25.22
C GLU A 201 31.14 -1.67 24.60
N SER A 202 32.28 -1.00 24.66
CA SER A 202 33.53 -1.14 23.91
C SER A 202 34.15 -2.53 23.87
#